data_AF-A0A562HJS2-F1
#
_entry.id   AF-A0A562HJS2-F1
#
_cell.length_a   1.000
_cell.length_b   1.000
_cell.length_c   1.000
_cell.angle_alpha   90.00
_cell.angle_beta   90.00
_cell.angle_gamma   90.00
#
_symmetry.space_group_name_H-M   'P 1'
#
loop_
_entity.id
_entity.type
_entity.pdbx_description
1 polymer ?
#
loop_
_entity_poly.entity_id
_entity_poly.type
_entity_poly.pdbx_seq_one_letter_code
_entity_poly.pdbx_strand_id
1 'polypeptide(L)'
;MDFALTGSIVLFPYNFAPKTCLLCDGKTYSMDQYIVLFSLIGDFYGGNAEEGIFAVPNLMNASPFPGMSYYIVYDGIYPSRS
;
A
#
# COMPACT_ATOMS: atom_id res chain seq x y z
N MET A 1 -6.41 1.52 -12.50
CA MET A 1 -5.21 2.40 -12.61
C MET A 1 -4.16 1.58 -13.32
N ASP A 2 -4.42 1.27 -14.58
CA ASP A 2 -3.86 0.12 -15.30
C ASP A 2 -2.37 0.28 -15.68
N PHE A 3 -1.75 1.41 -15.30
CA PHE A 3 -0.35 1.71 -15.58
C PHE A 3 0.51 1.89 -14.32
N ALA A 4 -0.06 1.80 -13.11
CA ALA A 4 0.71 1.93 -11.88
C ALA A 4 1.37 0.60 -11.50
N LEU A 5 2.62 0.67 -11.02
CA LEU A 5 3.31 -0.49 -10.47
C LEU A 5 2.76 -0.80 -9.07
N THR A 6 2.54 -2.08 -8.77
CA THR A 6 2.20 -2.51 -7.41
C THR A 6 3.30 -2.11 -6.44
N GLY A 7 2.92 -1.61 -5.26
CA GLY A 7 3.84 -1.05 -4.26
C GLY A 7 4.17 0.43 -4.45
N SER A 8 3.71 1.08 -5.54
CA SER A 8 3.87 2.52 -5.73
C SER A 8 3.09 3.31 -4.68
N ILE A 9 3.70 4.38 -4.16
CA ILE A 9 3.03 5.37 -3.32
C ILE A 9 2.46 6.48 -4.20
N VAL A 10 1.17 6.73 -4.07
CA VAL A 10 0.43 7.76 -4.82
C VAL A 10 -0.24 8.72 -3.85
N LEU A 11 -0.25 10.01 -4.20
CA LEU A 11 -0.90 11.05 -3.42
C LEU A 11 -2.25 11.38 -4.07
N PHE A 12 -3.33 11.37 -3.28
CA PHE A 12 -4.64 11.81 -3.74
C PHE A 12 -5.12 13.05 -2.97
N PRO A 13 -5.84 13.98 -3.63
CA PRO A 13 -6.39 15.18 -3.01
C PRO A 13 -7.76 14.95 -2.32
N TYR A 14 -8.08 13.69 -2.01
CA TYR A 14 -9.34 13.28 -1.41
C TYR A 14 -9.14 12.12 -0.43
N ASN A 15 -10.06 11.97 0.52
CA ASN A 15 -9.96 11.02 1.64
C ASN A 15 -10.62 9.65 1.38
N PHE A 16 -10.75 9.23 0.12
CA PHE A 16 -11.27 7.91 -0.22
C PHE A 16 -10.23 7.12 -1.03
N ALA A 17 -10.10 5.83 -0.71
CA ALA A 17 -9.24 4.93 -1.47
C ALA A 17 -9.94 4.53 -2.78
N PRO A 18 -9.32 4.75 -3.95
CA PRO A 18 -9.74 4.11 -5.20
C PRO A 18 -9.65 2.58 -5.08
N LYS A 19 -10.38 1.83 -5.93
CA LYS A 19 -10.51 0.35 -5.90
C LYS A 19 -9.21 -0.46 -6.03
N THR A 20 -8.06 0.18 -6.15
CA THR A 20 -6.75 -0.47 -6.37
C THR A 20 -5.67 0.03 -5.41
N CYS A 21 -6.05 0.81 -4.37
CA CYS A 21 -5.12 1.37 -3.41
C CYS A 21 -5.57 1.16 -1.96
N LEU A 22 -4.61 1.10 -1.05
CA LEU A 22 -4.82 1.11 0.41
C LEU A 22 -4.28 2.41 0.99
N LEU A 23 -4.94 2.96 2.00
CA LEU A 23 -4.45 4.14 2.71
C LEU A 23 -3.14 3.80 3.43
N CYS A 24 -2.14 4.67 3.38
CA CYS A 24 -0.89 4.50 4.13
C CYS A 24 -1.05 4.97 5.59
N ASP A 25 -1.83 4.24 6.38
CA ASP A 25 -2.15 4.53 7.78
C ASP A 25 -1.49 3.58 8.80
N GLY A 26 -0.64 2.66 8.35
CA GLY A 26 -0.05 1.64 9.22
C GLY A 26 -0.96 0.45 9.53
N LYS A 27 -2.12 0.33 8.88
CA LYS A 27 -3.05 -0.78 9.11
C LYS A 27 -2.48 -2.13 8.66
N THR A 28 -2.86 -3.17 9.39
CA THR A 28 -2.55 -4.55 9.05
C THR A 28 -3.59 -5.16 8.11
N TYR A 29 -3.12 -6.01 7.20
CA TYR A 29 -3.90 -6.70 6.19
C TYR A 29 -3.48 -8.17 6.09
N SER A 30 -4.41 -9.01 5.64
CA SER A 30 -4.15 -10.42 5.36
C SER A 30 -3.32 -10.57 4.08
N MET A 31 -2.27 -11.39 4.13
CA MET A 31 -1.42 -11.68 2.99
C MET A 31 -2.17 -12.32 1.83
N ASP A 32 -3.11 -13.22 2.13
CA ASP A 32 -3.87 -13.95 1.12
C ASP A 32 -4.68 -13.02 0.22
N GLN A 33 -5.11 -11.86 0.73
CA GLN A 33 -5.84 -10.86 -0.04
C GLN A 33 -4.93 -9.97 -0.89
N TYR A 34 -3.67 -9.79 -0.49
CA TYR A 34 -2.74 -8.83 -1.10
C TYR A 34 -1.39 -9.48 -1.41
N ILE A 35 -1.43 -10.73 -1.89
CA ILE A 35 -0.24 -11.58 -2.10
C ILE A 35 0.83 -10.90 -2.95
N VAL A 36 0.40 -10.18 -4.00
CA VAL A 36 1.29 -9.46 -4.91
C VAL A 36 2.00 -8.32 -4.18
N LEU A 37 1.26 -7.52 -3.41
CA LEU A 37 1.83 -6.43 -2.63
C LEU A 37 2.78 -6.95 -1.54
N PHE A 38 2.36 -7.98 -0.80
CA PHE A 38 3.19 -8.62 0.22
C PHE A 38 4.51 -9.16 -0.35
N SER A 39 4.48 -9.77 -1.55
CA SER A 39 5.70 -10.27 -2.20
C SER A 39 6.74 -9.17 -2.51
N LEU A 40 6.32 -7.90 -2.54
CA LEU A 40 7.18 -6.76 -2.82
C LEU A 40 7.68 -6.06 -1.55
N ILE A 41 6.83 -5.92 -0.53
CA ILE A 41 7.13 -5.13 0.67
C ILE A 41 7.31 -5.95 1.96
N GLY A 42 7.01 -7.24 1.93
CA GLY A 42 7.06 -8.10 3.13
C GLY A 42 6.25 -7.54 4.30
N ASP A 43 6.75 -7.76 5.51
CA ASP A 43 6.24 -7.23 6.77
C ASP A 43 7.12 -6.09 7.33
N PHE A 44 7.88 -5.39 6.47
CA PHE A 44 8.81 -4.32 6.89
C PHE A 44 8.16 -3.18 7.68
N TYR A 45 6.85 -2.95 7.49
CA TYR A 45 6.10 -1.91 8.18
C TYR A 45 5.33 -2.41 9.41
N GLY A 46 5.54 -3.68 9.80
CA GLY A 46 4.85 -4.36 10.88
C GLY A 46 3.92 -5.47 10.39
N GLY A 47 3.16 -6.04 11.32
CA GLY A 47 2.50 -7.33 11.14
C GLY A 47 3.40 -8.48 11.60
N ASN A 48 2.98 -9.70 11.29
CA ASN A 48 3.73 -10.92 11.57
C ASN A 48 3.52 -11.88 10.40
N ALA A 49 4.59 -12.15 9.67
CA ALA A 49 4.53 -13.05 8.53
C ALA A 49 4.13 -14.49 8.87
N GLU A 50 4.47 -14.95 10.07
CA GLU A 50 4.08 -16.28 10.55
C GLU A 50 2.57 -16.37 10.84
N GLU A 51 1.91 -15.24 11.15
CA GLU A 51 0.47 -15.15 11.37
C GLU A 51 -0.32 -14.84 10.08
N GLY A 52 0.35 -14.68 8.94
CA GLY A 52 -0.30 -14.38 7.66
C GLY A 52 -0.78 -12.94 7.52
N ILE A 53 -0.20 -11.99 8.27
CA ILE A 53 -0.53 -10.56 8.21
C ILE A 53 0.70 -9.67 7.99
N PHE A 54 0.51 -8.56 7.29
CA PHE A 54 1.52 -7.52 7.08
C PHE A 54 0.88 -6.13 7.24
N ALA A 55 1.69 -5.12 7.53
CA ALA A 55 1.23 -3.73 7.60
C ALA A 55 1.64 -2.94 6.35
N VAL A 56 0.82 -1.96 5.98
CA VAL A 56 1.18 -0.91 5.03
C VAL A 56 2.02 0.19 5.71
N PRO A 57 2.74 1.04 4.98
CA PRO A 57 3.43 2.19 5.56
C PRO A 57 2.47 3.12 6.31
N ASN A 58 2.95 3.79 7.35
CA ASN A 58 2.25 4.90 7.99
C ASN A 58 2.83 6.25 7.51
N LEU A 59 2.11 6.92 6.63
CA LEU A 59 2.47 8.20 6.03
C LEU A 59 1.47 9.32 6.37
N MET A 60 0.62 9.12 7.39
CA MET A 60 -0.43 10.08 7.77
C MET A 60 0.15 11.44 8.16
N ASN A 61 1.33 11.45 8.79
CA ASN A 61 2.03 12.67 9.20
C ASN A 61 2.95 13.25 8.11
N ALA A 62 3.02 12.62 6.93
CA ALA A 62 3.87 13.07 5.82
C ALA A 62 3.11 13.87 4.76
N SER A 63 1.79 14.06 4.93
CA SER A 63 0.96 14.73 3.93
C SER A 63 1.41 16.17 3.69
N PRO A 64 1.59 16.60 2.43
CA PRO A 64 2.10 17.94 2.12
C PRO A 64 1.07 19.04 2.40
N PHE A 65 -0.23 18.71 2.39
CA PHE A 65 -1.32 19.66 2.60
C PHE A 65 -2.52 19.00 3.29
N PRO A 66 -3.29 19.75 4.09
CA PRO A 66 -4.55 19.26 4.66
C PRO A 66 -5.49 18.72 3.58
N GLY A 67 -6.07 17.54 3.81
CA GLY A 67 -7.00 16.88 2.88
C GLY A 67 -6.34 16.05 1.77
N MET A 68 -5.01 15.98 1.73
CA MET A 68 -4.29 15.03 0.88
C MET A 68 -3.85 13.81 1.70
N SER A 69 -3.83 12.63 1.08
CA SER A 69 -3.41 11.38 1.73
C SER A 69 -2.61 10.50 0.77
N TYR A 70 -1.62 9.79 1.33
CA TYR A 70 -0.84 8.81 0.58
C TYR A 70 -1.52 7.45 0.60
N TYR A 71 -1.48 6.78 -0.54
CA TYR A 71 -2.02 5.46 -0.72
C TYR A 71 -0.98 4.57 -1.42
N ILE A 72 -1.00 3.28 -1.12
CA ILE A 72 -0.17 2.28 -1.77
C ILE A 72 -1.00 1.47 -2.76
N VAL A 73 -0.50 1.33 -3.98
CA VAL A 73 -1.16 0.54 -5.04
C VAL A 73 -0.98 -0.94 -4.73
N TYR A 74 -2.08 -1.69 -4.58
CA TYR A 74 -2.04 -3.13 -4.33
C TYR A 74 -2.42 -3.99 -5.55
N ASP A 75 -3.13 -3.38 -6.51
CA ASP A 75 -3.57 -4.03 -7.74
C ASP A 75 -3.10 -3.20 -8.95
N GLY A 76 -1.94 -3.60 -9.50
CA GLY A 76 -1.23 -2.93 -10.57
C GLY A 76 -0.23 -3.87 -11.26
N ILE A 77 0.67 -3.30 -12.06
CA ILE A 77 1.69 -4.07 -12.79
C ILE A 77 2.76 -4.55 -11.80
N TYR A 78 3.08 -5.84 -11.82
CA TYR A 78 4.18 -6.39 -11.01
C TYR A 78 5.53 -5.87 -11.54
N PRO A 79 6.38 -5.24 -10.70
CA PRO A 79 7.68 -4.75 -11.13
C PRO A 79 8.67 -5.90 -11.30
N SER A 80 8.96 -6.30 -12.54
CA SER A 80 10.05 -7.23 -12.85
C SER A 80 11.39 -6.48 -12.84
N ARG A 81 12.38 -7.00 -12.10
CA ARG A 81 13.77 -6.53 -12.19
C ARG A 81 14.40 -7.06 -13.48
N SER A 82 14.91 -6.17 -14.34
CA SER A 82 15.75 -6.50 -15.51
C SER A 82 17.20 -6.67 -15.12
#